data_AF-A0A1J3GLN2-F1
#
_entry.id   AF-A0A1J3GLN2-F1
#
_cell.length_a   1.000
_cell.length_b   1.000
_cell.length_c   1.000
_cell.angle_alpha   90.00
_cell.angle_beta   90.00
_cell.angle_gamma   90.00
#
_symmetry.space_group_name_H-M   'P 1'
#
loop_
_entity.id
_entity.type
_entity.pdbx_description
1 polymer ?
#
loop_
_entity_poly.entity_id
_entity_poly.type
_entity_poly.pdbx_seq_one_letter_code
_entity_poly.pdbx_strand_id
1 'polypeptide(L)'
;VFDLYLGPNPWAEIDLRQVNGTREEILHIPTSDSLQICLVKNGTTTPLISTLELRPILEKDSYITKSGSLKLFFRRYYSKSGSNIRYM
;
A
#
# COMPACT_ATOMS: atom_id res chain seq x y z
N VAL A 1 -12.42 -0.84 -12.20
CA VAL A 1 -11.18 -0.04 -12.08
C VAL A 1 -11.49 1.22 -11.31
N PHE A 2 -10.62 1.58 -10.38
CA PHE A 2 -10.69 2.82 -9.60
C PHE A 2 -9.29 3.17 -9.08
N ASP A 3 -9.08 4.42 -8.72
CA ASP A 3 -7.79 4.91 -8.26
C ASP A 3 -7.76 5.06 -6.73
N LEU A 4 -6.61 4.77 -6.14
CA LEU A 4 -6.28 5.01 -4.75
C LEU A 4 -5.40 6.25 -4.64
N TYR A 5 -5.76 7.10 -3.68
CA TYR A 5 -4.98 8.27 -3.29
C TYR A 5 -4.70 8.24 -1.79
N LEU A 6 -3.52 8.71 -1.41
CA LEU A 6 -3.14 8.98 -0.02
C LEU A 6 -3.10 10.50 0.19
N GLY A 7 -4.17 11.03 0.79
CA GLY A 7 -4.47 12.46 0.77
C GLY A 7 -4.54 12.97 -0.68
N PRO A 8 -3.79 14.02 -1.06
CA PRO A 8 -3.77 14.52 -2.43
C PRO A 8 -2.87 13.70 -3.37
N ASN A 9 -2.11 12.72 -2.87
CA ASN A 9 -1.07 12.04 -3.63
C ASN A 9 -1.60 10.77 -4.30
N PRO A 10 -1.36 10.57 -5.61
CA PRO A 10 -1.70 9.31 -6.29
C PRO A 10 -0.92 8.14 -5.69
N TRP A 11 -1.59 6.99 -5.49
CA TRP A 11 -0.97 5.77 -4.98
C TRP A 11 -0.99 4.64 -6.01
N ALA A 12 -2.16 4.24 -6.51
CA ALA A 12 -2.28 3.11 -7.44
C ALA A 12 -3.64 3.09 -8.16
N GLU A 13 -3.66 2.52 -9.37
CA GLU A 13 -4.90 2.08 -10.03
C GLU A 13 -5.20 0.64 -9.60
N ILE A 14 -6.45 0.36 -9.26
CA ILE A 14 -6.93 -0.95 -8.81
C ILE A 14 -7.84 -1.56 -9.87
N ASP A 15 -7.48 -2.75 -10.34
CA ASP A 15 -8.37 -3.59 -11.14
C ASP A 15 -8.78 -4.86 -10.37
N LEU A 16 -10.04 -4.90 -9.96
CA LEU A 16 -10.63 -6.06 -9.27
C LEU A 16 -10.75 -7.29 -10.17
N ARG A 17 -10.54 -7.15 -11.49
CA ARG A 17 -10.56 -8.27 -12.45
C ARG A 17 -9.27 -9.09 -12.44
N GLN A 18 -8.21 -8.63 -11.77
CA GLN A 18 -6.98 -9.38 -11.58
C GLN A 18 -7.22 -10.62 -10.70
N VAL A 19 -6.48 -11.71 -10.96
CA VAL A 19 -6.58 -12.95 -10.17
C VAL A 19 -6.17 -12.66 -8.73
N ASN A 20 -7.07 -12.96 -7.78
CA ASN A 20 -6.96 -12.61 -6.36
C ASN A 20 -7.06 -11.10 -6.03
N GLY A 21 -7.54 -10.28 -6.97
CA GLY A 21 -7.62 -8.83 -6.83
C GLY A 21 -6.26 -8.14 -6.95
N THR A 22 -6.22 -6.86 -6.58
CA THR A 22 -4.98 -6.07 -6.54
C THR A 22 -4.61 -5.77 -5.09
N ARG A 23 -3.36 -6.02 -4.71
CA ARG A 23 -2.82 -5.70 -3.38
C ARG A 23 -1.72 -4.66 -3.53
N GLU A 24 -1.94 -3.50 -2.93
CA GLU A 24 -0.98 -2.40 -2.93
C GLU A 24 -0.40 -2.17 -1.54
N GLU A 25 0.84 -1.70 -1.51
CA GLU A 25 1.55 -1.38 -0.28
C GLU A 25 2.36 -0.10 -0.46
N ILE A 26 2.39 0.73 0.59
CA ILE A 26 3.13 1.98 0.63
C ILE A 26 3.76 2.16 2.02
N LEU A 27 5.01 2.59 2.04
CA LEU A 27 5.66 3.15 3.22
C LEU A 27 5.44 4.66 3.19
N HIS A 28 4.77 5.21 4.20
CA HIS A 28 4.46 6.62 4.27
C HIS A 28 4.92 7.21 5.60
N ILE A 29 5.54 8.39 5.56
CA ILE A 29 5.82 9.20 6.74
C ILE A 29 4.65 10.18 6.88
N PRO A 30 3.76 9.98 7.85
CA PRO A 30 2.61 10.86 8.05
C PRO A 30 3.07 12.25 8.50
N THR A 31 2.50 13.30 7.92
CA THR A 31 2.72 14.70 8.33
C THR A 31 1.62 15.22 9.26
N SER A 32 0.67 14.36 9.62
CA SER A 32 -0.51 14.64 10.45
C SER A 32 -0.93 13.37 11.18
N ASP A 33 -1.65 13.52 12.29
CA ASP A 33 -2.26 12.41 13.02
C ASP A 33 -3.44 11.75 12.29
N SER A 34 -3.82 12.30 11.14
CA SER A 34 -4.89 11.76 10.29
C SER A 34 -4.35 11.28 8.95
N LEU A 35 -4.82 10.10 8.51
CA LEU A 35 -4.52 9.54 7.21
C LEU A 35 -5.81 9.47 6.38
N GLN A 36 -5.80 10.06 5.19
CA GLN A 36 -6.93 10.03 4.28
C GLN A 36 -6.62 9.09 3.12
N ILE A 37 -7.46 8.08 2.93
CA ILE A 37 -7.38 7.17 1.79
C ILE A 37 -8.63 7.38 0.95
N CYS A 38 -8.44 7.87 -0.28
CA CYS A 38 -9.54 8.18 -1.17
C CYS A 38 -9.63 7.13 -2.26
N LEU A 39 -10.85 6.63 -2.50
CA LEU A 39 -11.16 5.75 -3.62
C LEU A 39 -11.87 6.57 -4.69
N VAL A 40 -11.16 6.86 -5.78
CA VAL A 40 -11.67 7.68 -6.87
C VAL A 40 -12.20 6.76 -7.96
N LYS A 41 -13.50 6.83 -8.22
CA LYS A 41 -14.15 6.01 -9.26
C LYS A 41 -13.65 6.46 -10.64
N ASN A 42 -12.93 5.58 -11.32
CA ASN A 42 -12.39 5.79 -12.68
C ASN A 42 -12.95 4.74 -13.67
N GLY A 43 -14.23 4.38 -13.51
CA GLY A 43 -14.86 3.34 -14.30
C GLY A 43 -16.29 3.05 -13.84
N THR A 44 -16.86 1.95 -14.31
CA THR A 44 -18.26 1.60 -14.00
C THR A 44 -18.42 0.87 -12.65
N THR A 45 -17.37 0.22 -12.16
CA THR A 45 -17.37 -0.56 -10.91
C THR A 45 -17.45 0.34 -9.67
N THR A 46 -18.06 -0.17 -8.60
CA THR A 46 -18.04 0.48 -7.28
C THR A 46 -16.68 0.23 -6.60
N PRO A 47 -15.95 1.28 -6.18
CA PRO A 47 -14.70 1.13 -5.46
C PRO A 47 -14.89 0.43 -4.10
N LEU A 48 -13.93 -0.40 -3.70
CA LEU A 48 -14.01 -1.25 -2.52
C LEU A 48 -12.61 -1.42 -1.90
N ILE A 49 -12.53 -1.37 -0.56
CA ILE A 49 -11.40 -1.91 0.20
C ILE A 49 -11.91 -3.13 0.97
N SER A 50 -11.36 -4.31 0.69
CA SER A 50 -11.66 -5.51 1.49
C SER A 50 -10.85 -5.55 2.78
N THR A 51 -9.63 -4.99 2.78
CA THR A 51 -8.74 -4.99 3.94
C THR A 51 -7.81 -3.78 3.87
N LEU A 52 -7.72 -3.04 4.98
CA LEU A 52 -6.74 -1.99 5.19
C LEU A 52 -5.90 -2.36 6.41
N GLU A 53 -4.59 -2.55 6.21
CA GLU A 53 -3.64 -2.87 7.27
C GLU A 53 -2.72 -1.67 7.48
N LEU A 54 -2.80 -1.03 8.66
CA LEU A 54 -1.88 0.03 9.06
C LEU A 54 -0.83 -0.58 9.99
N ARG A 55 0.45 -0.41 9.64
CA ARG A 55 1.57 -0.95 10.40
C ARG A 55 2.50 0.19 10.81
N PRO A 56 2.53 0.58 12.10
CA PRO A 56 3.54 1.49 12.61
C PRO A 56 4.91 0.85 12.45
N ILE A 57 5.87 1.62 11.95
CA ILE A 57 7.26 1.19 11.80
C ILE A 57 8.10 2.13 12.65
N LEU A 58 8.94 1.55 13.52
CA LEU A 58 9.86 2.33 14.35
C LEU A 58 10.96 2.89 13.45
N GLU A 59 11.36 4.14 13.66
CA GLU A 59 12.39 4.82 12.84
C GLU A 59 13.70 4.03 12.74
N LYS A 60 14.04 3.26 13.78
CA LYS A 60 15.24 2.40 13.83
C LYS A 60 15.13 1.14 12.97
N ASP A 61 13.92 0.69 12.63
CA ASP A 61 13.66 -0.58 11.96
C ASP A 61 13.43 -0.40 10.45
N SER A 62 13.47 0.84 9.96
CA SER A 62 13.41 1.13 8.52
C SER A 62 14.38 2.21 8.09
N TYR A 63 14.57 2.31 6.78
CA TYR A 63 15.44 3.29 6.17
C TYR A 63 14.71 4.63 6.08
N ILE A 64 15.39 5.70 6.49
CA ILE A 64 14.86 7.07 6.38
C ILE A 64 14.68 7.40 4.90
N THR A 65 13.44 7.69 4.49
CA THR A 65 13.17 8.11 3.12
C THR A 65 13.70 9.54 2.93
N LYS A 66 14.44 9.78 1.84
CA LYS A 66 14.96 11.13 1.55
C LYS A 66 13.87 12.09 1.10
N SER A 67 12.80 11.57 0.50
CA SER A 67 11.66 12.33 0.04
C SER A 67 10.46 11.41 -0.12
N GLY A 68 9.31 11.89 0.36
CA GLY A 68 8.01 11.31 0.07
C GLY A 68 7.82 9.88 0.56
N SER A 69 6.78 9.27 -0.01
CA SER A 69 6.35 7.91 0.28
C SER A 69 6.99 6.93 -0.69
N LEU A 70 7.13 5.67 -0.28
CA LEU A 70 7.69 4.62 -1.11
C LEU A 70 6.65 3.58 -1.45
N LYS A 71 6.42 3.36 -2.74
CA LYS A 71 5.57 2.27 -3.23
C LYS A 71 6.37 0.96 -3.27
N LEU A 72 5.72 -0.14 -2.93
CA LEU A 72 6.31 -1.47 -3.08
C LEU A 72 6.61 -1.76 -4.56
N PHE A 73 7.87 -2.03 -4.90
CA PHE A 73 8.26 -2.47 -6.24
C PHE A 73 8.26 -4.00 -6.35
N PHE A 74 9.03 -4.67 -5.50
CA PHE A 74 8.93 -6.12 -5.29
C PHE A 74 9.33 -6.44 -3.85
N ARG A 75 8.90 -7.62 -3.38
CA ARG A 75 9.37 -8.19 -2.13
C ARG A 75 10.06 -9.51 -2.41
N ARG A 76 11.22 -9.71 -1.80
CA ARG A 76 11.97 -10.97 -1.90
C ARG A 76 12.26 -11.53 -0.52
N TYR A 77 11.88 -12.78 -0.33
CA TYR A 77 12.13 -13.52 0.89
C TYR A 77 13.21 -14.56 0.64
N TYR A 78 14.38 -14.37 1.26
CA TYR A 78 15.44 -15.37 1.23
C TYR A 78 15.28 -16.29 2.43
N SER A 79 14.35 -17.23 2.34
CA SER A 79 14.14 -18.24 3.38
C SER A 79 14.29 -19.65 2.79
N LYS A 80 14.74 -20.60 3.60
CA LYS A 80 14.64 -22.04 3.28
C LYS A 80 13.22 -22.59 3.45
N SER A 81 12.29 -21.78 3.96
CA SER A 81 10.88 -22.14 4.12
C SER A 81 10.15 -22.06 2.78
N GLY A 82 9.25 -23.01 2.53
CA GLY A 82 8.34 -22.98 1.37
C GLY A 82 7.19 -21.97 1.50
N SER A 83 7.11 -21.24 2.62
CA SER A 83 6.07 -20.24 2.89
C SER A 83 6.59 -18.81 2.89
N ASN A 84 5.73 -17.86 2.52
CA ASN A 84 6.02 -16.43 2.63
C ASN A 84 5.99 -16.00 4.11
N ILE A 85 7.17 -15.75 4.69
CA ILE A 85 7.29 -15.28 6.06
C ILE A 85 7.24 -13.74 6.07
N ARG A 86 6.25 -13.13 6.72
CA ARG A 86 6.22 -11.67 6.94
C ARG A 86 6.87 -11.34 8.29
N TYR A 87 8.02 -10.68 8.25
CA TYR A 87 8.62 -10.07 9.44
C TYR A 87 8.08 -8.64 9.65
N MET A 88 8.31 -8.12 10.86
CA MET A 88 8.06 -6.73 11.24
C MET A 88 9.22 -5.85 10.79
#